data_AF-A0A7N4PZZ1-F1
#
_entry.id   AF-A0A7N4PZZ1-F1
#
_cell.length_a   1.000
_cell.length_b   1.000
_cell.length_c   1.000
_cell.angle_alpha   90.00
_cell.angle_beta   90.00
_cell.angle_gamma   90.00
#
_symmetry.space_group_name_H-M   'P 1'
#
loop_
_entity.id
_entity.type
_entity.pdbx_description
1 polymer ?
#
loop_
_entity_poly.entity_id
_entity_poly.type
_entity_poly.pdbx_seq_one_letter_code
_entity_poly.pdbx_strand_id
1 'polypeptide(L)'
;MPPGPAPLPGVLAPALALAPAAASAAAAAAIMICLVLTIFANIFPSAWTGLNERTFLAIKPDGFQRRLVGEIIERFEKKGFKLVGLKLVQASEDLLREHYAALRDRPFYSRLVQYMSSGPVVAMVWQGLDVVRSSRALIGATNPAESSPGTIRGDFCVEVGKNVIHGSDSVESARREIALWFHADELLCWEDSADRWLYE
;
A
#
# COMPACT_ATOMS: atom_id res chain seq x y z
N MET A 1 23.99 -63.95 -58.84
CA MET A 1 24.36 -62.59 -58.41
C MET A 1 23.94 -61.60 -59.48
N PRO A 2 22.89 -60.80 -59.26
CA PRO A 2 22.67 -59.55 -59.98
C PRO A 2 23.23 -58.35 -59.17
N PRO A 3 23.76 -57.32 -59.83
CA PRO A 3 24.43 -56.19 -59.19
C PRO A 3 23.44 -55.21 -58.53
N GLY A 4 23.82 -54.64 -57.40
CA GLY A 4 23.04 -53.64 -56.67
C GLY A 4 22.97 -52.27 -57.38
N PRO A 5 21.90 -51.48 -57.17
CA PRO A 5 21.70 -50.21 -57.85
C PRO A 5 22.61 -49.10 -57.30
N ALA A 6 23.07 -48.23 -58.21
CA ALA A 6 23.89 -47.06 -57.94
C ALA A 6 23.11 -45.94 -57.20
N PRO A 7 23.76 -45.09 -56.39
CA PRO A 7 23.10 -44.01 -55.66
C PRO A 7 22.77 -42.82 -56.58
N LEU A 8 21.60 -42.23 -56.37
CA LEU A 8 21.10 -41.04 -57.08
C LEU A 8 21.85 -39.76 -56.63
N PRO A 9 21.99 -38.74 -57.51
CA PRO A 9 22.70 -37.51 -57.19
C PRO A 9 21.88 -36.59 -56.27
N GLY A 10 22.59 -35.94 -55.35
CA GLY A 10 22.02 -35.06 -54.32
C GLY A 10 21.35 -33.80 -54.88
N VAL A 11 20.12 -33.55 -54.43
CA VAL A 11 19.40 -32.30 -54.65
C VAL A 11 19.84 -31.31 -53.58
N LEU A 12 20.52 -30.23 -53.99
CA LEU A 12 20.74 -29.06 -53.14
C LEU A 12 19.38 -28.41 -52.82
N ALA A 13 19.02 -28.38 -51.53
CA ALA A 13 17.91 -27.56 -51.05
C ALA A 13 18.29 -26.07 -51.15
N PRO A 14 17.37 -25.17 -51.57
CA PRO A 14 17.65 -23.75 -51.57
C PRO A 14 17.66 -23.23 -50.12
N ALA A 15 18.66 -22.41 -49.78
CA ALA A 15 18.72 -21.71 -48.51
C ALA A 15 17.51 -20.77 -48.40
N LEU A 16 16.60 -21.09 -47.48
CA LEU A 16 15.46 -20.25 -47.13
C LEU A 16 15.99 -19.01 -46.38
N ALA A 17 16.12 -17.89 -47.08
CA ALA A 17 16.42 -16.62 -46.44
C ALA A 17 15.24 -16.22 -45.53
N LEU A 18 15.45 -16.25 -44.21
CA LEU A 18 14.52 -15.66 -43.26
C LEU A 18 14.52 -14.13 -43.49
N ALA A 19 13.45 -13.61 -44.08
CA ALA A 19 13.19 -12.18 -44.02
C ALA A 19 12.91 -11.78 -42.55
N PRO A 20 13.47 -10.66 -42.05
CA PRO A 20 13.14 -10.19 -40.72
C PRO A 20 11.65 -9.85 -40.69
N ALA A 21 10.90 -10.44 -39.75
CA ALA A 21 9.50 -10.12 -39.53
C ALA A 21 9.38 -8.62 -39.24
N ALA A 22 8.83 -7.87 -40.20
CA ALA A 22 8.50 -6.47 -39.98
C ALA A 22 7.47 -6.41 -38.85
N ALA A 23 7.84 -5.79 -37.73
CA ALA A 23 6.92 -5.54 -36.64
C ALA A 23 5.69 -4.81 -37.22
N SER A 24 4.50 -5.37 -37.01
CA SER A 24 3.28 -4.78 -37.57
C SER A 24 3.07 -3.38 -36.96
N ALA A 25 2.44 -2.48 -37.72
CA ALA A 25 2.10 -1.15 -37.22
C ALA A 25 1.30 -1.19 -35.89
N ALA A 26 0.54 -2.27 -35.67
CA ALA A 26 -0.16 -2.52 -34.42
C ALA A 26 0.78 -2.78 -33.23
N ALA A 27 1.89 -3.51 -33.43
CA ALA A 27 2.90 -3.72 -32.38
C ALA A 27 3.63 -2.41 -32.03
N ALA A 28 3.97 -1.59 -33.04
CA ALA A 28 4.57 -0.27 -32.82
C ALA A 28 3.61 0.69 -32.09
N ALA A 29 2.31 0.68 -32.44
CA ALA A 29 1.29 1.47 -31.75
C ALA A 29 1.08 1.02 -30.30
N ALA A 30 1.06 -0.29 -30.04
CA ALA A 30 0.95 -0.83 -28.68
C ALA A 30 2.16 -0.46 -27.81
N ILE A 31 3.37 -0.52 -28.37
CA ILE A 31 4.61 -0.09 -27.68
C ILE A 31 4.56 1.41 -27.39
N MET A 32 4.15 2.24 -28.35
CA MET A 32 4.01 3.70 -28.16
C MET A 32 2.95 4.06 -27.12
N ILE A 33 1.79 3.39 -27.12
CA ILE A 33 0.76 3.57 -26.10
C ILE A 33 1.29 3.16 -24.73
N CYS A 34 1.98 2.02 -24.64
CA CYS A 34 2.57 1.55 -23.39
C CYS A 34 3.66 2.50 -22.88
N LEU A 35 4.51 3.04 -23.78
CA LEU A 35 5.52 4.03 -23.44
C LEU A 35 4.88 5.34 -22.94
N VAL A 36 3.84 5.81 -23.64
CA VAL A 36 3.09 7.03 -23.27
C VAL A 36 2.39 6.83 -21.93
N LEU A 37 1.71 5.71 -21.69
CA LEU A 37 1.06 5.41 -20.41
C LEU A 37 2.09 5.26 -19.28
N THR A 38 3.24 4.65 -19.54
CA THR A 38 4.34 4.52 -18.57
C THR A 38 4.96 5.88 -18.26
N ILE A 39 5.12 6.75 -19.27
CA ILE A 39 5.58 8.12 -19.10
C ILE A 39 4.53 8.92 -18.32
N PHE A 40 3.25 8.83 -18.65
CA PHE A 40 2.17 9.51 -17.90
C PHE A 40 2.09 9.01 -16.44
N ALA A 41 2.21 7.71 -16.19
CA ALA A 41 2.23 7.15 -14.84
C ALA A 41 3.46 7.57 -14.02
N ASN A 42 4.61 7.77 -14.67
CA ASN A 42 5.84 8.23 -14.02
C ASN A 42 5.96 9.76 -13.90
N ILE A 43 5.33 10.53 -14.79
CA ILE A 43 5.29 12.00 -14.75
C ILE A 43 4.19 12.48 -13.81
N PHE A 44 3.07 11.76 -13.76
CA PHE A 44 1.97 11.98 -12.82
C PHE A 44 1.88 10.76 -11.91
N PRO A 45 2.79 10.59 -10.93
CA PRO A 45 2.50 9.69 -9.82
C PRO A 45 1.15 10.17 -9.29
N SER A 46 0.13 9.30 -9.26
CA SER A 46 -1.24 9.62 -8.84
C SER A 46 -1.16 10.47 -7.58
N ALA A 47 -1.21 11.79 -7.73
CA ALA A 47 -0.63 12.64 -6.72
C ALA A 47 -1.61 12.63 -5.58
N TRP A 48 -1.25 11.94 -4.49
CA TRP A 48 -2.00 11.97 -3.24
C TRP A 48 -1.84 13.36 -2.65
N THR A 49 -2.54 14.31 -3.25
CA THR A 49 -2.52 15.74 -2.95
C THR A 49 -3.96 16.21 -2.84
N GLY A 50 -4.18 17.25 -2.01
CA GLY A 50 -5.52 17.78 -1.76
C GLY A 50 -6.45 16.68 -1.23
N LEU A 51 -7.65 16.58 -1.82
CA LEU A 51 -8.68 15.62 -1.42
C LEU A 51 -8.29 14.15 -1.63
N ASN A 52 -7.26 13.90 -2.46
CA ASN A 52 -6.76 12.55 -2.75
C ASN A 52 -5.56 12.16 -1.87
N GLU A 53 -5.16 12.99 -0.89
CA GLU A 53 -4.15 12.59 0.09
C GLU A 53 -4.59 11.32 0.83
N ARG A 54 -3.66 10.39 1.07
CA ARG A 54 -3.90 9.14 1.78
C ARG A 54 -2.93 8.97 2.94
N THR A 55 -3.38 8.31 4.00
CA THR A 55 -2.57 7.92 5.15
C THR A 55 -2.74 6.44 5.47
N PHE A 56 -1.68 5.81 6.00
CA PHE A 56 -1.75 4.47 6.56
C PHE A 56 -2.03 4.55 8.06
N LEU A 57 -3.03 3.77 8.50
CA LEU A 57 -3.31 3.57 9.91
C LEU A 57 -3.29 2.08 10.25
N ALA A 58 -2.86 1.75 11.46
CA ALA A 58 -2.93 0.37 11.96
C ALA A 58 -3.42 0.31 13.40
N ILE A 59 -4.54 -0.38 13.64
CA ILE A 59 -4.99 -0.72 14.99
C ILE A 59 -4.13 -1.89 15.46
N LYS A 60 -3.35 -1.64 16.50
CA LYS A 60 -2.35 -2.54 17.07
C LYS A 60 -3.02 -3.72 17.80
N PRO A 61 -2.25 -4.77 18.18
CA PRO A 61 -2.83 -5.95 18.80
C PRO A 61 -3.62 -5.65 20.08
N ASP A 62 -3.20 -4.68 20.90
CA ASP A 62 -3.95 -4.24 22.07
C ASP A 62 -5.30 -3.61 21.72
N GLY A 63 -5.37 -2.78 20.67
CA GLY A 63 -6.62 -2.19 20.18
C GLY A 63 -7.62 -3.25 19.71
N PHE A 64 -7.14 -4.27 18.99
CA PHE A 64 -7.98 -5.39 18.56
C PHE A 64 -8.46 -6.25 19.74
N GLN A 65 -7.55 -6.61 20.66
CA GLN A 65 -7.90 -7.42 21.83
C GLN A 65 -8.91 -6.73 22.75
N ARG A 66 -8.86 -5.39 22.81
CA ARG A 66 -9.77 -4.55 23.60
C ARG A 66 -11.06 -4.18 22.87
N ARG A 67 -11.31 -4.73 21.68
CA ARG A 67 -12.53 -4.50 20.88
C ARG A 67 -12.74 -3.04 20.48
N LEU A 68 -11.66 -2.28 20.27
CA LEU A 68 -11.71 -0.86 19.90
C LEU A 68 -11.79 -0.62 18.39
N VAL A 69 -11.94 -1.68 17.58
CA VAL A 69 -11.92 -1.58 16.11
C VAL A 69 -13.04 -0.69 15.59
N GLY A 70 -14.29 -0.95 15.99
CA GLY A 70 -15.45 -0.16 15.57
C GLY A 70 -15.34 1.29 16.02
N GLU A 71 -15.03 1.52 17.29
CA GLU A 71 -14.86 2.85 17.88
C GLU A 71 -13.81 3.70 17.13
N ILE A 72 -12.69 3.10 16.75
CA ILE A 72 -11.64 3.80 16.01
C ILE A 72 -12.12 4.13 14.60
N ILE A 73 -12.66 3.15 13.87
CA ILE A 73 -13.16 3.36 12.49
C ILE A 73 -14.23 4.45 12.49
N GLU A 74 -15.19 4.38 13.42
CA GLU A 74 -16.30 5.34 13.55
C GLU A 74 -15.79 6.78 13.70
N ARG A 75 -14.69 7.02 14.42
CA ARG A 75 -14.11 8.36 14.55
C ARG A 75 -13.58 8.92 13.23
N PHE A 76 -13.02 8.08 12.36
CA PHE A 76 -12.56 8.50 11.03
C PHE A 76 -13.74 8.68 10.06
N GLU A 77 -14.74 7.80 10.10
CA GLU A 77 -15.98 7.93 9.32
C GLU A 77 -16.74 9.21 9.67
N LYS A 78 -16.98 9.46 10.97
CA LYS A 78 -17.66 10.68 11.44
C LYS A 78 -16.90 11.96 11.12
N LYS A 79 -15.57 11.88 10.97
CA LYS A 79 -14.75 13.01 10.55
C LYS A 79 -14.95 13.34 9.06
N GLY A 80 -15.50 12.42 8.27
CA GLY A 80 -15.69 12.54 6.83
C GLY A 80 -14.49 12.06 6.01
N PHE A 81 -13.61 11.24 6.58
CA PHE A 81 -12.56 10.61 5.80
C PHE A 81 -13.09 9.38 5.08
N LYS A 82 -12.52 9.12 3.91
CA LYS A 82 -12.94 8.03 3.03
C LYS A 82 -12.08 6.80 3.24
N LEU A 83 -12.70 5.67 3.57
CA LEU A 83 -12.00 4.38 3.69
C LEU A 83 -11.71 3.82 2.29
N VAL A 84 -10.44 3.58 1.97
CA VAL A 84 -10.02 3.05 0.66
C VAL A 84 -9.29 1.71 0.74
N GLY A 85 -8.93 1.26 1.94
CA GLY A 85 -8.36 -0.06 2.17
C GLY A 85 -8.57 -0.50 3.62
N LEU A 86 -8.89 -1.76 3.84
CA LEU A 86 -9.13 -2.34 5.17
C LEU A 86 -8.81 -3.84 5.14
N LYS A 87 -7.94 -4.31 6.05
CA LYS A 87 -7.74 -5.75 6.27
C LYS A 87 -7.31 -6.09 7.68
N LEU A 88 -7.77 -7.25 8.15
CA LEU A 88 -7.30 -7.89 9.38
C LEU A 88 -6.16 -8.85 9.02
N VAL A 89 -4.98 -8.64 9.60
CA VAL A 89 -3.79 -9.43 9.27
C VAL A 89 -3.00 -9.82 10.51
N GLN A 90 -2.39 -11.00 10.47
CA GLN A 90 -1.31 -11.36 11.38
C GLN A 90 0.01 -10.94 10.71
N ALA A 91 0.57 -9.80 11.11
CA ALA A 91 1.76 -9.26 10.47
C ALA A 91 3.01 -10.10 10.79
N SER A 92 3.75 -10.52 9.76
CA SER A 92 5.03 -11.21 9.92
C SER A 92 6.09 -10.30 10.54
N GLU A 93 7.07 -10.86 11.23
CA GLU A 93 8.21 -10.07 11.73
C GLU A 93 8.96 -9.34 10.61
N ASP A 94 9.14 -9.96 9.44
CA ASP A 94 9.87 -9.35 8.31
C ASP A 94 9.19 -8.05 7.84
N LEU A 95 7.88 -8.11 7.62
CA LEU A 95 7.07 -6.92 7.29
C LEU A 95 7.18 -5.84 8.39
N LEU A 96 7.15 -6.23 9.66
CA LEU A 96 7.23 -5.28 10.78
C LEU A 96 8.63 -4.67 10.93
N ARG A 97 9.68 -5.43 10.62
CA ARG A 97 11.06 -4.94 10.61
C ARG A 97 11.25 -3.91 9.49
N GLU A 98 10.69 -4.17 8.31
CA GLU A 98 10.69 -3.20 7.21
C GLU A 98 9.88 -1.95 7.58
N HIS A 99 8.70 -2.11 8.17
CA HIS A 99 7.85 -1.00 8.60
C HIS A 99 8.55 -0.11 9.64
N TYR A 100 9.25 -0.70 10.60
CA TYR A 100 9.98 0.02 11.66
C TYR A 100 11.48 0.20 11.36
N ALA A 101 11.91 0.10 10.10
CA ALA A 101 13.33 0.13 9.73
C ALA A 101 14.06 1.37 10.27
N ALA A 102 13.40 2.53 10.30
CA ALA A 102 13.95 3.78 10.85
C ALA A 102 14.24 3.73 12.36
N LEU A 103 13.68 2.75 13.08
CA LEU A 103 13.84 2.56 14.52
C LEU A 103 14.81 1.42 14.87
N ARG A 104 15.48 0.80 13.88
CA ARG A 104 16.35 -0.38 14.06
C ARG A 104 17.38 -0.26 15.19
N ASP A 105 17.95 0.94 15.38
CA ASP A 105 19.03 1.17 16.35
C ASP A 105 18.48 1.64 17.72
N ARG A 106 17.14 1.68 17.88
CA ARG A 106 16.50 2.06 19.14
C ARG A 106 16.43 0.85 20.08
N PRO A 107 16.68 1.02 21.39
CA PRO A 107 16.76 -0.09 22.34
C PRO A 107 15.44 -0.87 22.50
N PHE A 108 14.31 -0.28 22.10
CA PHE A 108 12.99 -0.90 22.17
C PHE A 108 12.55 -1.59 20.86
N TYR A 109 13.37 -1.55 19.80
CA TYR A 109 12.99 -2.04 18.46
C TYR A 109 12.56 -3.51 18.46
N SER A 110 13.37 -4.41 19.03
CA SER A 110 13.05 -5.85 19.06
C SER A 110 11.76 -6.13 19.82
N ARG A 111 11.52 -5.40 20.93
CA ARG A 111 10.27 -5.51 21.69
C ARG A 111 9.08 -4.97 20.89
N LEU A 112 9.26 -3.90 20.12
CA LEU A 112 8.22 -3.33 19.27
C LEU A 112 7.80 -4.32 18.17
N VAL A 113 8.76 -4.94 17.48
CA VAL A 113 8.49 -5.97 16.47
C VAL A 113 7.76 -7.15 17.08
N GLN A 114 8.29 -7.70 18.18
CA GLN A 114 7.66 -8.84 18.89
C GLN A 114 6.24 -8.50 19.39
N TYR A 115 6.05 -7.27 19.88
CA TYR A 115 4.75 -6.80 20.31
C TYR A 115 3.76 -6.75 19.14
N MET A 116 4.15 -6.14 18.02
CA MET A 116 3.28 -5.99 16.86
C MET A 116 3.00 -7.33 16.16
N SER A 117 3.91 -8.30 16.24
CA SER A 117 3.70 -9.66 15.71
C SER A 117 2.95 -10.59 16.68
N SER A 118 2.66 -10.15 17.90
CA SER A 118 2.03 -11.00 18.95
C SER A 118 0.54 -11.28 18.74
N GLY A 119 -0.11 -10.58 17.80
CA GLY A 119 -1.53 -10.74 17.55
C GLY A 119 -1.98 -9.99 16.29
N PRO A 120 -3.28 -10.07 15.96
CA PRO A 120 -3.79 -9.50 14.73
C PRO A 120 -3.81 -7.96 14.79
N VAL A 121 -3.62 -7.36 13.62
CA VAL A 121 -3.59 -5.91 13.39
C VAL A 121 -4.66 -5.58 12.34
N VAL A 122 -5.38 -4.48 12.54
CA VAL A 122 -6.28 -3.94 11.50
C VAL A 122 -5.53 -2.86 10.73
N ALA A 123 -5.07 -3.19 9.53
CA ALA A 123 -4.42 -2.26 8.61
C ALA A 123 -5.48 -1.52 7.80
N MET A 124 -5.33 -0.21 7.66
CA MET A 124 -6.31 0.67 7.01
C MET A 124 -5.62 1.74 6.17
N VAL A 125 -6.29 2.16 5.10
CA VAL A 125 -5.93 3.32 4.31
C VAL A 125 -7.12 4.28 4.27
N TRP A 126 -6.88 5.50 4.73
CA TRP A 126 -7.87 6.58 4.74
C TRP A 126 -7.45 7.67 3.76
N GLN A 127 -8.43 8.23 3.05
CA GLN A 127 -8.26 9.29 2.06
C GLN A 127 -9.02 10.55 2.48
N GLY A 128 -8.46 11.72 2.21
CA GLY A 128 -9.12 13.02 2.35
C GLY A 128 -8.14 14.17 2.51
N LEU A 129 -8.66 15.40 2.56
CA LEU A 129 -7.84 16.61 2.71
C LEU A 129 -7.02 16.60 4.00
N ASP A 130 -5.69 16.79 3.89
CA ASP A 130 -4.75 16.79 5.01
C ASP A 130 -4.93 15.58 5.95
N VAL A 131 -5.32 14.42 5.40
CA VAL A 131 -5.69 13.24 6.20
C VAL A 131 -4.52 12.73 7.03
N VAL A 132 -3.26 12.87 6.59
CA VAL A 132 -2.10 12.47 7.39
C VAL A 132 -2.01 13.29 8.66
N ARG A 133 -1.99 14.63 8.51
CA ARG A 133 -1.90 15.56 9.65
C ARG A 133 -3.12 15.45 10.56
N SER A 134 -4.30 15.41 9.97
CA SER A 134 -5.57 15.35 10.70
C SER A 134 -5.72 14.02 11.46
N SER A 135 -5.26 12.91 10.87
CA SER A 135 -5.25 11.62 11.57
C SER A 135 -4.29 11.63 12.76
N ARG A 136 -3.10 12.22 12.62
CA ARG A 136 -2.17 12.39 13.75
C ARG A 136 -2.80 13.18 14.90
N ALA A 137 -3.55 14.24 14.58
CA ALA A 137 -4.29 15.02 15.57
C ALA A 137 -5.41 14.22 16.24
N LEU A 138 -6.20 13.46 15.48
CA LEU A 138 -7.28 12.61 16.00
C LEU A 138 -6.73 11.49 16.90
N ILE A 139 -5.58 10.92 16.53
CA ILE A 139 -4.90 9.87 17.30
C ILE A 139 -4.38 10.40 18.65
N GLY A 140 -3.79 11.60 18.65
CA GLY A 140 -3.09 12.17 19.80
C GLY A 140 -1.58 11.90 19.81
N ALA A 141 -0.94 12.35 20.89
CA ALA A 141 0.51 12.24 21.11
C ALA A 141 0.97 10.77 21.18
N THR A 142 2.25 10.49 20.93
CA THR A 142 2.77 9.11 21.00
C THR A 142 2.71 8.55 22.41
N ASN A 143 3.03 9.39 23.40
CA ASN A 143 2.82 9.11 24.80
C ASN A 143 1.36 9.43 25.18
N PRO A 144 0.54 8.45 25.60
CA PRO A 144 -0.85 8.70 26.00
C PRO A 144 -1.00 9.72 27.13
N ALA A 145 -0.03 9.81 28.03
CA ALA A 145 -0.04 10.80 29.12
C ALA A 145 0.01 12.26 28.61
N GLU A 146 0.45 12.48 27.38
CA GLU A 146 0.49 13.78 26.71
C GLU A 146 -0.66 13.96 25.71
N SER A 147 -1.57 12.98 25.61
CA SER A 147 -2.71 13.03 24.69
C SER A 147 -3.92 13.66 25.37
N SER A 148 -4.50 14.68 24.73
CA SER A 148 -5.70 15.36 25.25
C SER A 148 -6.93 14.44 25.25
N PRO A 149 -7.87 14.61 26.21
CA PRO A 149 -9.19 14.00 26.14
C PRO A 149 -9.87 14.30 24.79
N GLY A 150 -10.58 13.31 24.25
CA GLY A 150 -11.19 13.32 22.91
C GLY A 150 -10.30 12.76 21.80
N THR A 151 -8.98 12.65 22.03
CA THR A 151 -8.10 11.91 21.11
C THR A 151 -8.18 10.41 21.39
N ILE A 152 -7.91 9.57 20.38
CA ILE A 152 -7.98 8.11 20.53
C ILE A 152 -7.08 7.63 21.69
N ARG A 153 -5.86 8.16 21.79
CA ARG A 153 -4.94 7.76 22.87
C ARG A 153 -5.29 8.39 24.21
N GLY A 154 -5.79 9.62 24.23
CA GLY A 154 -6.25 10.26 25.47
C GLY A 154 -7.44 9.53 26.09
N ASP A 155 -8.35 9.00 25.26
CA ASP A 155 -9.55 8.32 25.75
C ASP A 155 -9.29 6.85 26.09
N PHE A 156 -8.35 6.19 25.40
CA PHE A 156 -8.23 4.72 25.47
C PHE A 156 -6.87 4.20 25.90
N CYS A 157 -5.85 5.02 26.12
CA CYS A 157 -4.50 4.52 26.40
C CYS A 157 -3.92 5.13 27.68
N VAL A 158 -3.00 4.38 28.30
CA VAL A 158 -2.30 4.81 29.52
C VAL A 158 -0.79 4.84 29.29
N GLU A 159 -0.22 3.78 28.71
CA GLU A 159 1.22 3.64 28.52
C GLU A 159 1.64 3.67 27.05
N VAL A 160 2.83 4.21 26.77
CA VAL A 160 3.38 4.35 25.41
C VAL A 160 3.54 3.03 24.66
N GLY A 161 3.84 1.93 25.37
CA GLY A 161 3.98 0.60 24.78
C GLY A 161 2.66 -0.05 24.37
N LYS A 162 1.52 0.47 24.86
CA LYS A 162 0.15 -0.02 24.64
C LYS A 162 -0.76 1.14 24.23
N ASN A 163 -0.37 1.79 23.15
CA ASN A 163 -1.01 3.02 22.66
C ASN A 163 -1.98 2.80 21.48
N VAL A 164 -2.49 1.57 21.30
CA VAL A 164 -3.65 1.16 20.49
C VAL A 164 -3.57 1.33 18.96
N ILE A 165 -2.99 2.42 18.46
CA ILE A 165 -3.04 2.77 17.04
C ILE A 165 -1.73 3.36 16.55
N HIS A 166 -1.37 3.07 15.31
CA HIS A 166 -0.34 3.73 14.51
C HIS A 166 -0.99 4.59 13.43
N GLY A 167 -0.33 5.69 13.06
CA GLY A 167 -0.67 6.46 11.87
C GLY A 167 0.57 7.13 11.32
N SER A 168 0.69 7.19 9.98
CA SER A 168 1.84 7.79 9.30
C SER A 168 2.11 9.21 9.78
N ASP A 169 3.39 9.58 9.89
CA ASP A 169 3.83 10.88 10.42
C ASP A 169 3.97 11.98 9.36
N SER A 170 3.97 11.59 8.09
CA SER A 170 4.17 12.46 6.93
C SER A 170 3.59 11.80 5.68
N VAL A 171 3.32 12.60 4.65
CA VAL A 171 2.84 12.11 3.35
C VAL A 171 3.83 11.12 2.73
N GLU A 172 5.13 11.36 2.92
CA GLU A 172 6.18 10.47 2.44
C GLU A 172 6.17 9.11 3.17
N SER A 173 6.08 9.12 4.51
CA SER A 173 5.91 7.88 5.28
C SER A 173 4.61 7.17 4.91
N ALA A 174 3.51 7.89 4.67
CA ALA A 174 2.25 7.29 4.25
C ALA A 174 2.36 6.55 2.92
N ARG A 175 3.03 7.12 1.91
CA ARG A 175 3.31 6.45 0.64
C ARG A 175 4.07 5.14 0.82
N ARG A 176 5.16 5.20 1.57
CA ARG A 176 5.98 4.01 1.88
C ARG A 176 5.18 2.95 2.63
N GLU A 177 4.44 3.36 3.66
CA GLU A 177 3.66 2.45 4.50
C GLU A 177 2.49 1.81 3.73
N ILE A 178 1.75 2.59 2.94
CA ILE A 178 0.66 2.03 2.11
C ILE A 178 1.21 1.03 1.10
N ALA A 179 2.31 1.35 0.40
CA ALA A 179 2.93 0.45 -0.56
C ALA A 179 3.52 -0.82 0.08
N LEU A 180 3.95 -0.74 1.35
CA LEU A 180 4.45 -1.90 2.10
C LEU A 180 3.31 -2.82 2.55
N TRP A 181 2.17 -2.25 2.96
CA TRP A 181 1.09 -3.02 3.57
C TRP A 181 0.01 -3.46 2.59
N PHE A 182 -0.18 -2.77 1.47
CA PHE A 182 -1.26 -3.03 0.52
C PHE A 182 -0.73 -3.18 -0.91
N HIS A 183 -1.25 -4.18 -1.61
CA HIS A 183 -1.18 -4.25 -3.06
C HIS A 183 -2.12 -3.21 -3.68
N ALA A 184 -1.84 -2.80 -4.92
CA ALA A 184 -2.61 -1.75 -5.59
C ALA A 184 -4.08 -2.15 -5.82
N ASP A 185 -4.36 -3.43 -6.01
CA ASP A 185 -5.71 -4.01 -6.19
C ASP A 185 -6.50 -4.13 -4.88
N GLU A 186 -5.83 -4.01 -3.72
CA GLU A 186 -6.49 -3.92 -2.41
C GLU A 186 -7.00 -2.50 -2.08
N LEU A 187 -6.67 -1.50 -2.91
CA LEU A 187 -7.08 -0.11 -2.73
C LEU A 187 -8.26 0.23 -3.64
N LEU A 188 -9.42 0.47 -3.04
CA LEU A 188 -10.66 0.70 -3.77
C LEU A 188 -10.81 2.17 -4.17
N CYS A 189 -11.22 2.37 -5.42
CA CYS A 189 -11.72 3.65 -5.91
C CYS A 189 -13.24 3.57 -6.01
N TRP A 190 -13.94 4.40 -5.24
CA TRP A 190 -15.40 4.46 -5.22
C TRP A 190 -15.86 5.92 -5.17
N GLU A 191 -17.09 6.21 -5.57
CA GLU A 191 -17.65 7.56 -5.50
C GLU A 191 -18.27 7.80 -4.12
N ASP A 192 -17.81 8.85 -3.41
CA ASP A 192 -18.37 9.17 -2.10
C ASP A 192 -19.46 10.25 -2.25
N SER A 193 -20.71 9.83 -2.13
CA SER A 193 -21.87 10.73 -2.24
C SER A 193 -21.88 11.86 -1.20
N ALA A 194 -21.10 11.73 -0.11
CA ALA A 194 -20.96 12.75 0.92
C ALA A 194 -19.95 13.84 0.55
N ASP A 195 -19.07 13.62 -0.44
CA ASP A 195 -17.99 14.55 -0.80
C ASP A 195 -18.52 15.99 -1.03
N ARG A 196 -19.67 16.12 -1.70
CA ARG A 196 -20.33 17.41 -2.00
C ARG A 196 -20.80 18.20 -0.77
N TRP A 197 -20.85 17.58 0.40
CA TRP A 197 -21.24 18.20 1.67
C TRP A 197 -20.04 18.42 2.59
N LEU A 198 -18.92 17.73 2.34
CA LEU A 198 -17.71 17.77 3.14
C LEU A 198 -16.67 18.76 2.61
N TYR A 199 -16.67 19.00 1.29
CA TYR A 199 -15.68 19.81 0.58
C TYR A 199 -16.35 20.88 -0.29
N GLU A 200 -15.68 22.02 -0.43
CA GLU A 200 -16.06 23.16 -1.29
C GLU A 200 -15.54 23.01 -2.73
#